data_AF-A0A3B0VJG9-F1
#
_entry.id   AF-A0A3B0VJG9-F1
#
_cell.length_a   1.000
_cell.length_b   1.000
_cell.length_c   1.000
_cell.angle_alpha   90.00
_cell.angle_beta   90.00
_cell.angle_gamma   90.00
#
_symmetry.space_group_name_H-M   'P 1'
#
loop_
_entity.id
_entity.type
_entity.pdbx_description
1 polymer ?
#
loop_
_entity_poly.entity_id
_entity_poly.type
_entity_poly.pdbx_seq_one_letter_code
_entity_poly.pdbx_strand_id
1 'polypeptide(L)'
;MAMFYVLFSAPDVAMTQFAIETLTVVLFVLVLYRLPYFNQFTNKLTRQRDALIALASGGLMTALVLTVTAIPTERRLTSFFAENSLTLAKGRNIVNVILVDFRGLDTLGELTVLAVAGIGVFALLKAARKD
;
A
#
# COMPACT_ATOMS: atom_id res chain seq x y z
N MET A 1 0.06 10.34 3.90
CA MET A 1 -0.82 10.21 2.69
C MET A 1 -2.31 10.25 2.99
N ALA A 2 -2.75 9.81 4.19
CA ALA A 2 -4.17 9.70 4.55
C ALA A 2 -5.02 10.97 4.28
N MET A 3 -4.48 12.17 4.53
CA MET A 3 -5.19 13.42 4.28
C MET A 3 -5.60 13.61 2.82
N PHE A 4 -4.77 13.18 1.85
CA PHE A 4 -5.15 13.23 0.44
C PHE A 4 -6.36 12.35 0.14
N TYR A 5 -6.44 11.15 0.71
CA TYR A 5 -7.59 10.26 0.51
C TYR A 5 -8.88 10.84 1.10
N VAL A 6 -8.81 11.54 2.24
CA VAL A 6 -9.95 12.28 2.78
C VAL A 6 -10.40 13.38 1.81
N LEU A 7 -9.47 14.15 1.27
CA LEU A 7 -9.76 15.22 0.30
C LEU A 7 -10.43 14.69 -0.99
N PHE A 8 -10.12 13.45 -1.39
CA PHE A 8 -10.72 12.78 -2.55
C PHE A 8 -11.88 11.84 -2.19
N SER A 9 -12.51 12.01 -1.03
CA SER A 9 -13.70 11.25 -0.60
C SER A 9 -13.50 9.73 -0.53
N ALA A 10 -12.30 9.28 -0.17
CA ALA A 10 -11.96 7.87 0.06
C ALA A 10 -11.71 7.60 1.58
N PRO A 11 -12.75 7.64 2.43
CA PRO A 11 -12.60 7.55 3.89
C PRO A 11 -12.07 6.19 4.36
N ASP A 12 -12.53 5.08 3.77
CA ASP A 12 -12.09 3.73 4.15
C ASP A 12 -10.58 3.54 3.93
N VAL A 13 -10.09 3.98 2.75
CA VAL A 13 -8.67 3.94 2.40
C VAL A 13 -7.86 4.90 3.28
N ALA A 14 -8.42 6.07 3.65
CA ALA A 14 -7.75 6.99 4.54
C ALA A 14 -7.53 6.40 5.94
N MET A 15 -8.53 5.72 6.50
CA MET A 15 -8.45 5.09 7.82
C MET A 15 -7.42 3.96 7.85
N THR A 16 -7.42 3.08 6.85
CA THR A 16 -6.44 1.99 6.76
C THR A 16 -5.03 2.52 6.53
N GLN A 17 -4.87 3.53 5.66
CA GLN A 17 -3.59 4.18 5.42
C GLN A 17 -3.02 4.78 6.72
N PHE A 18 -3.84 5.46 7.51
CA PHE A 18 -3.40 6.03 8.79
C PHE A 18 -2.95 4.95 9.78
N ALA A 19 -3.72 3.85 9.90
CA ALA A 19 -3.37 2.74 10.79
C ALA A 19 -2.06 2.05 10.37
N ILE A 20 -1.90 1.76 9.07
CA ILE A 20 -0.70 1.08 8.54
C ILE A 20 0.53 2.00 8.61
N GLU A 21 0.38 3.31 8.30
CA GLU A 21 1.45 4.30 8.42
C GLU A 21 1.94 4.40 9.88
N THR A 22 1.01 4.39 10.85
CA THR A 22 1.35 4.36 12.28
C THR A 22 2.07 3.06 12.67
N LEU A 23 1.54 1.90 12.26
CA LEU A 23 2.14 0.60 12.57
C LEU A 23 3.56 0.48 11.99
N THR A 24 3.75 0.89 10.73
CA THR A 24 5.07 0.84 10.08
C THR A 24 6.08 1.76 10.74
N VAL A 25 5.69 2.96 11.17
CA VAL A 25 6.57 3.85 11.96
C VAL A 25 6.99 3.18 13.26
N VAL A 26 6.05 2.57 14.00
CA VAL A 26 6.37 1.84 15.24
C VAL A 26 7.35 0.71 14.97
N LEU A 27 7.11 -0.11 13.94
CA LEU A 27 8.01 -1.20 13.54
C LEU A 27 9.39 -0.68 13.15
N PHE A 28 9.48 0.39 12.36
CA PHE A 28 10.75 1.00 11.98
C PHE A 28 11.51 1.51 13.18
N VAL A 29 10.85 2.18 14.13
CA VAL A 29 11.50 2.66 15.36
C VAL A 29 12.04 1.49 16.18
N LEU A 30 11.28 0.40 16.33
CA LEU A 30 11.75 -0.81 17.04
C LEU A 30 12.98 -1.43 16.38
N VAL A 31 13.03 -1.48 15.06
CA VAL A 31 14.17 -2.02 14.30
C VAL A 31 15.38 -1.07 14.39
N LEU A 32 15.18 0.22 14.14
CA LEU A 32 16.25 1.23 14.17
C LEU A 32 16.88 1.35 15.56
N TYR A 33 16.08 1.22 16.62
CA TYR A 33 16.59 1.23 18.00
C TYR A 33 17.59 0.10 18.27
N ARG A 34 17.51 -1.01 17.53
CA ARG A 34 18.41 -2.16 17.69
C ARG A 34 19.59 -2.17 16.72
N LEU A 35 19.61 -1.28 15.73
CA LEU A 35 20.67 -1.23 14.72
C LEU A 35 21.91 -0.47 15.26
N PRO A 36 23.13 -0.97 14.99
CA PRO A 36 24.36 -0.25 15.33
C PRO A 36 24.51 1.02 14.48
N TYR A 37 25.34 1.95 14.96
CA TYR A 37 25.63 3.19 14.25
C TYR A 37 26.24 2.92 12.86
N PHE A 38 25.63 3.43 11.81
CA PHE A 38 26.11 3.26 10.44
C PHE A 38 27.23 4.26 10.12
N ASN A 39 28.37 3.77 9.61
CA ASN A 39 29.37 4.62 8.97
C ASN A 39 28.97 4.85 7.50
N GLN A 40 28.90 6.13 7.10
CA GLN A 40 28.54 6.51 5.73
C GLN A 40 29.77 6.50 4.82
N PHE A 41 29.99 5.41 4.08
CA PHE A 41 30.99 5.35 3.01
C PHE A 41 30.31 5.40 1.64
N THR A 42 29.71 6.53 1.27
CA THR A 42 29.11 6.70 -0.07
C THR A 42 29.94 7.69 -0.89
N ASN A 43 30.44 7.22 -2.03
CA ASN A 43 31.18 8.05 -2.99
C ASN A 43 30.23 9.02 -3.72
N LYS A 44 30.69 10.25 -3.99
CA LYS A 44 29.92 11.29 -4.69
C LYS A 44 29.43 10.82 -6.07
N LEU A 45 30.26 10.04 -6.78
CA LEU A 45 29.90 9.46 -8.08
C LEU A 45 28.72 8.49 -7.98
N THR A 46 28.71 7.61 -6.97
CA THR A 46 27.61 6.67 -6.72
C THR A 46 26.31 7.43 -6.44
N ARG A 47 26.37 8.47 -5.59
CA ARG A 47 25.20 9.29 -5.27
C ARG A 47 24.63 10.03 -6.49
N GLN A 48 25.49 10.52 -7.39
CA GLN A 48 25.04 11.17 -8.63
C GLN A 48 24.38 10.18 -9.60
N ARG A 49 24.95 8.98 -9.76
CA ARG A 49 24.35 7.91 -10.55
C ARG A 49 22.98 7.52 -9.99
N ASP A 50 22.89 7.31 -8.67
CA ASP A 50 21.65 6.89 -8.03
C ASP A 50 20.58 8.00 -8.11
N ALA A 51 20.98 9.27 -7.99
CA ALA A 51 20.08 10.40 -8.22
C ALA A 51 19.57 10.47 -9.66
N LEU A 52 20.45 10.22 -10.65
CA LEU A 52 20.05 10.17 -12.06
C LEU A 52 19.03 9.05 -12.30
N ILE A 53 19.27 7.86 -11.75
CA ILE A 53 18.35 6.71 -11.86
C ILE A 53 17.01 7.02 -11.20
N ALA A 54 17.03 7.61 -9.99
CA ALA A 54 15.81 7.96 -9.25
C ALA A 54 14.97 9.03 -9.98
N LEU A 55 15.61 10.05 -10.56
CA LEU A 55 14.93 11.08 -11.33
C LEU A 55 14.40 10.53 -12.66
N ALA A 56 15.17 9.67 -13.34
CA ALA A 56 14.72 9.04 -14.57
C ALA A 56 13.50 8.13 -14.32
N SER A 57 13.52 7.29 -13.29
CA SER A 57 12.40 6.40 -12.95
C SER A 57 11.17 7.18 -12.46
N GLY A 58 11.37 8.18 -11.58
CA GLY A 58 10.30 9.04 -11.11
C GLY A 58 9.68 9.89 -12.22
N GLY A 59 10.51 10.43 -13.12
CA GLY A 59 10.07 11.18 -14.29
C GLY A 59 9.28 10.31 -15.27
N LEU A 60 9.76 9.08 -15.53
CA LEU A 60 9.06 8.10 -16.35
C LEU A 60 7.67 7.76 -15.77
N MET A 61 7.61 7.41 -14.49
CA MET A 61 6.32 7.09 -13.83
C MET A 61 5.37 8.29 -13.83
N THR A 62 5.89 9.49 -13.60
CA THR A 62 5.09 10.73 -13.66
C THR A 62 4.51 10.94 -15.05
N ALA A 63 5.32 10.80 -16.10
CA ALA A 63 4.87 10.92 -17.48
C ALA A 63 3.80 9.86 -17.82
N LEU A 64 4.00 8.60 -17.40
CA LEU A 64 3.03 7.52 -17.62
C LEU A 64 1.69 7.78 -16.91
N VAL A 65 1.71 8.25 -15.66
CA VAL A 65 0.47 8.55 -14.93
C VAL A 65 -0.26 9.72 -15.58
N LEU A 66 0.45 10.78 -15.98
CA LEU A 66 -0.14 11.94 -16.66
C LEU A 66 -0.75 11.56 -18.02
N THR A 67 -0.09 10.69 -18.80
CA THR A 67 -0.62 10.27 -20.10
C THR A 67 -1.85 9.38 -19.95
N VAL A 68 -1.85 8.42 -19.02
CA VAL A 68 -2.99 7.53 -18.80
C VAL A 68 -4.19 8.29 -18.23
N THR A 69 -3.96 9.19 -17.28
CA THR A 69 -5.05 9.98 -16.65
C THR A 69 -5.67 11.03 -17.58
N ALA A 70 -4.97 11.44 -18.65
CA ALA A 70 -5.52 12.32 -19.68
C ALA A 70 -6.54 11.62 -20.60
N ILE A 71 -6.60 10.27 -20.59
CA ILE A 71 -7.52 9.50 -21.42
C ILE A 71 -8.90 9.43 -20.74
N PRO A 72 -10.00 9.75 -21.45
CA PRO A 72 -11.35 9.57 -20.91
C PRO A 72 -11.60 8.10 -20.53
N THR A 73 -11.97 7.86 -19.28
CA THR A 73 -12.25 6.50 -18.78
C THR A 73 -13.74 6.19 -18.87
N GLU A 74 -14.10 5.04 -19.47
CA GLU A 74 -15.48 4.54 -19.43
C GLU A 74 -15.86 4.09 -18.02
N ARG A 75 -16.99 4.60 -17.49
CA ARG A 75 -17.43 4.37 -16.10
C ARG A 75 -18.28 3.11 -15.90
N ARG A 76 -18.26 2.13 -16.82
CA ARG A 76 -19.16 0.96 -16.79
C ARG A 76 -19.14 0.21 -15.45
N LEU A 77 -17.95 -0.06 -14.91
CA LEU A 77 -17.81 -0.77 -13.62
C LEU A 77 -18.27 0.10 -12.44
N THR A 78 -18.00 1.40 -12.47
CA THR A 78 -18.45 2.32 -11.42
C THR A 78 -19.96 2.34 -11.32
N SER A 79 -20.66 2.44 -12.46
CA SER A 79 -22.13 2.39 -12.50
C SER A 79 -22.66 1.04 -12.00
N PHE A 80 -22.06 -0.06 -12.44
CA PHE A 80 -22.44 -1.40 -12.00
C PHE A 80 -22.38 -1.53 -10.46
N PHE A 81 -21.26 -1.16 -9.83
CA PHE A 81 -21.15 -1.27 -8.37
C PHE A 81 -22.11 -0.32 -7.64
N ALA A 82 -22.29 0.90 -8.13
CA ALA A 82 -23.22 1.86 -7.52
C ALA A 82 -24.68 1.36 -7.53
N GLU A 83 -25.12 0.72 -8.61
CA GLU A 83 -26.48 0.22 -8.76
C GLU A 83 -26.70 -1.14 -8.06
N ASN A 84 -25.66 -1.98 -8.00
CA ASN A 84 -25.78 -3.37 -7.56
C ASN A 84 -25.33 -3.64 -6.11
N SER A 85 -24.58 -2.74 -5.47
CA SER A 85 -24.10 -2.97 -4.09
C SER A 85 -25.23 -3.13 -3.07
N LEU A 86 -26.30 -2.33 -3.18
CA LEU A 86 -27.44 -2.45 -2.27
C LEU A 86 -28.42 -3.53 -2.70
N THR A 87 -28.65 -3.69 -4.01
CA THR A 87 -29.69 -4.58 -4.54
C THR A 87 -29.27 -6.05 -4.51
N LEU A 88 -28.03 -6.36 -4.91
CA LEU A 88 -27.51 -7.73 -4.92
C LEU A 88 -26.84 -8.12 -3.60
N ALA A 89 -25.95 -7.27 -3.08
CA ALA A 89 -25.11 -7.58 -1.91
C ALA A 89 -25.64 -6.97 -0.59
N LYS A 90 -26.77 -6.26 -0.62
CA LYS A 90 -27.45 -5.69 0.56
C LYS A 90 -26.61 -4.73 1.42
N GLY A 91 -25.52 -4.20 0.87
CA GLY A 91 -24.61 -3.32 1.60
C GLY A 91 -24.67 -1.87 1.11
N ARG A 92 -24.56 -0.93 2.07
CA ARG A 92 -24.57 0.52 1.79
C ARG A 92 -23.17 1.11 1.59
N ASN A 93 -22.15 0.50 2.18
CA ASN A 93 -20.77 0.85 1.92
C ASN A 93 -20.30 0.11 0.67
N ILE A 94 -20.29 0.81 -0.46
CA ILE A 94 -19.93 0.25 -1.77
C ILE A 94 -18.49 -0.29 -1.76
N VAL A 95 -17.54 0.39 -1.12
CA VAL A 95 -16.14 -0.06 -1.04
C VAL A 95 -16.04 -1.38 -0.30
N ASN A 96 -16.64 -1.46 0.90
CA ASN A 96 -16.64 -2.71 1.66
C ASN A 96 -17.34 -3.85 0.91
N VAL A 97 -18.48 -3.57 0.25
CA VAL A 97 -19.19 -4.57 -0.56
C VAL A 97 -18.32 -5.08 -1.72
N ILE A 98 -17.58 -4.21 -2.40
CA ILE A 98 -16.65 -4.63 -3.45
C ILE A 98 -15.61 -5.58 -2.86
N LEU A 99 -15.02 -5.25 -1.71
CA LEU A 99 -13.96 -6.05 -1.10
C LEU A 99 -14.43 -7.42 -0.61
N VAL A 100 -15.60 -7.52 0.02
CA VAL A 100 -16.03 -8.76 0.69
C VAL A 100 -16.96 -9.63 -0.14
N ASP A 101 -17.70 -9.04 -1.08
CA ASP A 101 -18.72 -9.74 -1.88
C ASP A 101 -18.25 -9.89 -3.33
N PHE A 102 -18.24 -8.79 -4.10
CA PHE A 102 -17.92 -8.85 -5.55
C PHE A 102 -16.49 -9.30 -5.86
N ARG A 103 -15.52 -8.92 -5.01
CA ARG A 103 -14.10 -9.26 -5.14
C ARG A 103 -13.56 -9.92 -3.87
N GLY A 104 -14.41 -10.70 -3.18
CA GLY A 104 -14.05 -11.42 -1.95
C GLY A 104 -12.80 -12.29 -2.06
N LEU A 105 -12.54 -12.86 -3.24
CA LEU A 105 -11.35 -13.68 -3.49
C LEU A 105 -10.04 -12.89 -3.38
N ASP A 106 -10.02 -11.62 -3.81
CA ASP A 106 -8.83 -10.78 -3.72
C ASP A 106 -8.52 -10.49 -2.23
N THR A 107 -9.55 -10.18 -1.44
CA THR A 107 -9.43 -9.96 0.02
C THR A 107 -8.97 -11.22 0.75
N LEU A 108 -9.47 -12.40 0.36
CA LEU A 108 -9.00 -13.67 0.92
C LEU A 108 -7.51 -13.91 0.59
N GLY A 109 -7.09 -13.56 -0.63
CA GLY A 109 -5.69 -13.59 -1.04
C GLY A 109 -4.81 -12.67 -0.22
N GLU A 110 -5.22 -11.42 -0.05
CA GLU A 110 -4.51 -10.41 0.77
C GLU A 110 -4.35 -10.87 2.23
N LEU A 111 -5.43 -11.37 2.84
CA LEU A 111 -5.40 -11.91 4.21
C LEU A 111 -4.47 -13.13 4.32
N THR A 112 -4.43 -13.98 3.30
CA THR A 112 -3.52 -15.13 3.25
C THR A 112 -2.06 -14.67 3.22
N VAL A 113 -1.73 -13.67 2.40
CA VAL A 113 -0.38 -13.08 2.35
C VAL A 113 0.01 -12.49 3.71
N LEU A 114 -0.90 -11.74 4.35
CA LEU A 114 -0.66 -11.16 5.67
C LEU A 114 -0.44 -12.24 6.75
N ALA A 115 -1.23 -13.32 6.73
CA ALA A 115 -1.07 -14.45 7.64
C ALA A 115 0.28 -15.15 7.45
N VAL A 116 0.68 -15.42 6.20
CA VAL A 116 1.98 -16.02 5.88
C VAL A 116 3.14 -15.11 6.30
N ALA A 117 3.04 -13.81 6.08
CA ALA A 117 4.05 -12.85 6.53
C ALA A 117 4.18 -12.85 8.07
N GLY A 118 3.06 -12.86 8.80
CA GLY A 118 3.04 -12.94 10.25
C GLY A 118 3.68 -14.22 10.79
N ILE A 119 3.34 -15.38 10.21
CA ILE A 119 3.96 -16.68 10.54
C ILE A 119 5.47 -16.65 10.23
N GLY A 120 5.86 -16.09 9.09
CA GLY A 120 7.26 -15.95 8.69
C GLY A 120 8.08 -15.12 9.68
N VAL A 121 7.56 -13.95 10.09
CA VAL A 121 8.20 -13.10 11.11
C VAL A 121 8.32 -13.85 12.44
N PHE A 122 7.26 -14.53 12.89
CA PHE A 122 7.31 -15.31 14.12
C PHE A 122 8.37 -16.42 14.07
N ALA A 123 8.45 -17.15 12.94
CA ALA A 123 9.44 -18.20 12.75
C ALA A 123 10.89 -17.65 12.80
N LEU A 124 11.14 -16.51 12.14
CA LEU A 124 12.45 -15.84 12.17
C LEU A 124 12.84 -15.39 13.58
N LEU A 125 11.91 -14.79 14.33
CA LEU A 125 12.16 -14.35 15.71
C LEU A 125 12.43 -15.52 16.65
N LYS A 126 11.73 -16.65 16.47
CA LYS A 126 11.97 -17.86 17.26
C LYS A 126 13.32 -18.50 16.92
N ALA A 127 13.70 -18.54 15.64
CA ALA A 127 14.99 -19.05 15.22
C ALA A 127 16.15 -18.21 15.76
N ALA A 128 16.04 -16.88 15.70
CA ALA A 128 17.05 -15.95 16.18
C ALA A 128 17.28 -15.95 17.71
N ARG A 129 16.36 -16.54 18.50
CA ARG A 129 16.50 -16.70 19.96
C ARG A 129 17.16 -18.02 20.38
N LYS A 130 17.46 -18.93 19.44
CA LYS A 130 18.00 -20.26 19.76
C LYS A 130 19.53 -20.28 19.92
N ASP A 131 20.19 -19.12 19.80
CA ASP A 131 21.58 -18.86 20.18
C ASP A 131 21.63 -17.87 21.34
#